data_AF-A0ABD1NPG3-F1
#
_entry.id   AF-A0ABD1NPG3-F1
#
_cell.length_a   1.000
_cell.length_b   1.000
_cell.length_c   1.000
_cell.angle_alpha   90.00
_cell.angle_beta   90.00
_cell.angle_gamma   90.00
#
_symmetry.space_group_name_H-M   'P 1'
#
loop_
_entity.id
_entity.type
_entity.pdbx_description
1 polymer ?
#
loop_
_entity_poly.entity_id
_entity_poly.type
_entity_poly.pdbx_seq_one_letter_code
_entity_poly.pdbx_strand_id
1 'polypeptide(L)'
;MFQSNEKKPLPIDFDTKEGTYLPTRENQKYLSRVVGTRVRQFVHPYFDRWANVPEEQKARATGYVYEFFDVNPRRYSKADYKLIVDGIEDTAARRYRQNKADVNAYIRDKGTSVPYRGLTTDVWEKCIERSSSKKFKRDRREWPSVIETFKVNHQRNGEWVNERAAQDYKKMVEEREEQTQQASSSSVAVNGHDVVLKVLGERRGPSAHSWTGSEGHFPLLLVIYEITGPTQYQSIY
;
A
#
# COMPACT_ATOMS: atom_id res chain seq x y z
N MET A 1 -7.35 27.10 -6.99
CA MET A 1 -8.76 26.64 -7.00
C MET A 1 -9.05 26.22 -8.43
N PHE A 2 -9.55 25.02 -8.70
CA PHE A 2 -9.98 24.65 -10.06
C PHE A 2 -11.32 25.34 -10.31
N GLN A 3 -11.34 26.38 -11.13
CA GLN A 3 -12.57 26.97 -11.62
C GLN A 3 -13.19 25.97 -12.60
N SER A 4 -14.50 25.71 -12.51
CA SER A 4 -15.17 24.96 -13.57
C SER A 4 -14.95 25.72 -14.87
N ASN A 5 -14.52 25.02 -15.93
CA ASN A 5 -14.40 25.65 -17.24
C ASN A 5 -15.79 26.14 -17.63
N GLU A 6 -15.95 27.46 -17.73
CA GLU A 6 -17.21 28.11 -18.02
C GLU A 6 -17.88 27.44 -19.24
N LYS A 7 -18.88 26.60 -18.93
CA LYS A 7 -19.90 25.95 -19.78
C LYS A 7 -19.63 24.59 -20.43
N LYS A 8 -18.45 23.93 -20.37
CA LYS A 8 -18.33 22.54 -20.88
C LYS A 8 -17.37 21.65 -20.07
N PRO A 9 -17.80 20.44 -19.64
CA PRO A 9 -16.90 19.45 -19.05
C PRO A 9 -15.75 19.10 -19.99
N LEU A 10 -14.57 18.82 -19.43
CA LEU A 10 -13.40 18.44 -20.21
C LEU A 10 -13.61 17.07 -20.84
N PRO A 11 -13.27 16.88 -22.13
CA PRO A 11 -13.38 15.58 -22.75
C PRO A 11 -12.42 14.60 -22.06
N ILE A 12 -12.92 13.43 -21.71
CA ILE A 12 -12.11 12.33 -21.21
C ILE A 12 -12.55 11.04 -21.88
N ASP A 13 -11.58 10.15 -22.09
CA ASP A 13 -11.83 8.82 -22.62
C ASP A 13 -11.28 7.81 -21.63
N PHE A 14 -11.81 6.59 -21.67
CA PHE A 14 -11.39 5.48 -20.83
C PHE A 14 -11.00 4.32 -21.72
N ASP A 15 -9.97 3.58 -21.34
CA ASP A 15 -9.57 2.38 -22.06
C ASP A 15 -10.53 1.24 -21.74
N THR A 16 -11.51 1.05 -22.63
CA THR A 16 -12.45 -0.07 -22.58
C THR A 16 -12.00 -1.26 -23.44
N LYS A 17 -10.89 -1.13 -24.19
CA LYS A 17 -10.44 -2.17 -25.12
C LYS A 17 -9.45 -3.12 -24.48
N GLU A 18 -8.52 -2.60 -23.67
CA GLU A 18 -7.55 -3.42 -22.93
C GLU A 18 -8.07 -3.79 -21.53
N GLY A 19 -9.29 -3.34 -21.19
CA GLY A 19 -9.98 -3.70 -19.95
C GLY A 19 -9.37 -3.07 -18.70
N THR A 20 -8.54 -2.03 -18.84
CA THR A 20 -7.99 -1.31 -17.69
C THR A 20 -8.97 -0.31 -17.11
N TYR A 21 -9.92 0.20 -17.92
CA TYR A 21 -10.90 1.24 -17.58
C TYR A 21 -10.27 2.49 -16.96
N LEU A 22 -8.99 2.70 -17.23
CA LEU A 22 -8.25 3.88 -16.80
C LEU A 22 -8.52 5.03 -17.75
N PRO A 23 -8.51 6.27 -17.25
CA PRO A 23 -8.62 7.43 -18.13
C PRO A 23 -7.41 7.45 -19.08
N THR A 24 -7.69 7.62 -20.36
CA THR A 24 -6.71 7.72 -21.44
C THR A 24 -6.54 9.17 -21.89
N ARG A 25 -5.48 9.42 -22.66
CA ARG A 25 -5.13 10.74 -23.25
C ARG A 25 -4.65 11.79 -22.23
N GLU A 26 -4.48 13.01 -22.71
CA GLU A 26 -3.89 14.15 -21.99
C GLU A 26 -4.60 14.49 -20.67
N ASN A 27 -5.91 14.21 -20.56
CA ASN A 27 -6.72 14.57 -19.40
C ASN A 27 -6.63 13.59 -18.21
N GLN A 28 -5.93 12.46 -18.36
CA GLN A 28 -5.73 11.47 -17.29
C GLN A 28 -5.08 12.09 -16.03
N LYS A 29 -3.98 12.85 -16.21
CA LYS A 29 -3.26 13.49 -15.09
C LYS A 29 -4.15 14.50 -14.36
N TYR A 30 -5.05 15.16 -15.08
CA TYR A 30 -6.00 16.11 -14.52
C TYR A 30 -7.05 15.41 -13.67
N LEU A 31 -7.62 14.27 -14.12
CA LEU A 31 -8.59 13.52 -13.32
C LEU A 31 -8.01 13.14 -11.97
N SER A 32 -6.83 12.51 -11.96
CA SER A 32 -6.20 12.07 -10.72
C SER A 32 -5.90 13.24 -9.77
N ARG A 33 -5.54 14.40 -10.32
CA ARG A 33 -5.29 15.64 -9.56
C ARG A 33 -6.56 16.27 -9.00
N VAL A 34 -7.65 16.28 -9.78
CA VAL A 34 -8.97 16.78 -9.35
C VAL A 34 -9.51 15.90 -8.23
N VAL A 35 -9.54 14.59 -8.43
CA VAL A 35 -9.94 13.61 -7.40
C VAL A 35 -9.10 13.79 -6.15
N GLY A 36 -7.77 13.85 -6.27
CA GLY A 36 -6.89 14.01 -5.11
C GLY A 36 -7.12 15.32 -4.33
N THR A 37 -7.40 16.42 -5.04
CA THR A 37 -7.75 17.70 -4.41
C THR A 37 -9.07 17.60 -3.66
N ARG A 38 -10.08 16.98 -4.26
CA ARG A 38 -11.42 16.84 -3.67
C ARG A 38 -11.44 15.88 -2.49
N VAL A 39 -10.72 14.77 -2.58
CA VAL A 39 -10.52 13.84 -1.46
C VAL A 39 -9.89 14.57 -0.27
N ARG A 40 -8.84 15.37 -0.48
CA ARG A 40 -8.23 16.15 0.62
C ARG A 40 -9.18 17.18 1.24
N GLN A 41 -10.06 17.76 0.43
CA GLN A 41 -10.98 18.81 0.87
C GLN A 41 -12.18 18.25 1.63
N PHE A 42 -12.72 17.11 1.19
CA PHE A 42 -14.02 16.62 1.65
C PHE A 42 -13.97 15.31 2.45
N VAL A 43 -12.84 14.60 2.43
CA VAL A 43 -12.72 13.30 3.11
C VAL A 43 -11.72 13.38 4.25
N HIS A 44 -12.19 13.12 5.46
CA HIS A 44 -11.32 13.18 6.64
C HIS A 44 -10.34 11.98 6.71
N PRO A 45 -9.05 12.20 6.96
CA PRO A 45 -8.02 11.15 6.90
C PRO A 45 -7.97 10.21 8.12
N TYR A 46 -8.96 10.24 9.02
CA TYR A 46 -8.96 9.37 10.21
C TYR A 46 -9.67 8.03 10.00
N PHE A 47 -10.44 7.81 8.92
CA PHE A 47 -11.06 6.49 8.68
C PHE A 47 -10.05 5.42 8.29
N ASP A 48 -10.28 4.16 8.68
CA ASP A 48 -9.31 3.08 8.48
C ASP A 48 -9.03 2.74 7.02
N ARG A 49 -10.05 2.68 6.21
CA ARG A 49 -9.98 2.37 4.78
C ARG A 49 -11.04 3.17 4.04
N TRP A 50 -10.88 3.31 2.72
CA TRP A 50 -11.86 3.99 1.88
C TRP A 50 -13.28 3.44 2.07
N ALA A 51 -13.42 2.12 2.20
CA ALA A 51 -14.69 1.46 2.47
C ALA A 51 -15.41 1.94 3.75
N ASN A 52 -14.68 2.51 4.72
CA ASN A 52 -15.25 3.01 5.97
C ASN A 52 -15.56 4.53 5.92
N VAL A 53 -15.26 5.20 4.81
CA VAL A 53 -15.60 6.62 4.61
C VAL A 53 -17.11 6.73 4.41
N PRO A 54 -17.79 7.69 5.07
CA PRO A 54 -19.21 7.94 4.86
C PRO A 54 -19.53 8.24 3.40
N GLU A 55 -20.62 7.69 2.89
CA GLU A 55 -20.99 7.80 1.48
C GLU A 55 -21.20 9.25 1.05
N GLU A 56 -21.68 10.11 1.94
CA GLU A 56 -21.81 11.54 1.69
C GLU A 56 -20.45 12.21 1.38
N GLN A 57 -19.39 11.83 2.09
CA GLN A 57 -18.04 12.38 1.84
C GLN A 57 -17.46 11.84 0.53
N LYS A 58 -17.70 10.55 0.22
CA LYS A 58 -17.30 9.97 -1.06
C LYS A 58 -18.01 10.67 -2.21
N ALA A 59 -19.34 10.80 -2.14
CA ALA A 59 -20.15 11.48 -3.15
C ALA A 59 -19.72 12.93 -3.37
N ARG A 60 -19.37 13.67 -2.31
CA ARG A 60 -18.81 15.03 -2.47
C ARG A 60 -17.43 15.04 -3.13
N ALA A 61 -16.60 14.02 -2.88
CA ALA A 61 -15.26 13.92 -3.44
C ALA A 61 -15.26 13.48 -4.92
N THR A 62 -16.09 12.49 -5.28
CA THR A 62 -16.15 11.91 -6.63
C THR A 62 -17.23 12.54 -7.51
N GLY A 63 -18.29 13.09 -6.95
CA GLY A 63 -19.36 13.79 -7.69
C GLY A 63 -18.84 14.93 -8.57
N TYR A 64 -17.84 15.68 -8.09
CA TYR A 64 -17.22 16.77 -8.86
C TYR A 64 -16.48 16.28 -10.12
N VAL A 65 -16.12 15.00 -10.21
CA VAL A 65 -15.50 14.43 -11.41
C VAL A 65 -16.48 14.49 -12.58
N TYR A 66 -17.76 14.21 -12.34
CA TYR A 66 -18.80 14.20 -13.38
C TYR A 66 -19.21 15.62 -13.82
N GLU A 67 -18.96 16.63 -12.99
CA GLU A 67 -19.14 18.04 -13.36
C GLU A 67 -17.95 18.56 -14.19
N PHE A 68 -16.74 18.09 -13.87
CA PHE A 68 -15.51 18.60 -14.46
C PHE A 68 -15.09 17.86 -15.74
N PHE A 69 -15.45 16.59 -15.88
CA PHE A 69 -15.13 15.74 -17.03
C PHE A 69 -16.39 15.19 -17.69
N ASP A 70 -16.35 15.03 -19.01
CA ASP A 70 -17.44 14.45 -19.81
C ASP A 70 -17.46 12.91 -19.68
N VAL A 71 -17.84 12.43 -18.50
CA VAL A 71 -18.04 11.00 -18.20
C VAL A 71 -19.49 10.61 -18.53
N ASN A 72 -19.86 10.74 -19.81
CA ASN A 72 -21.23 10.55 -20.25
C ASN A 72 -21.61 9.05 -20.31
N PRO A 73 -22.62 8.59 -19.55
CA PRO A 73 -23.03 7.19 -19.51
C PRO A 73 -23.56 6.66 -20.86
N ARG A 74 -23.99 7.54 -21.76
CA ARG A 74 -24.47 7.16 -23.10
C ARG A 74 -23.34 6.79 -24.06
N ARG A 75 -22.09 7.11 -23.73
CA ARG A 75 -20.91 6.79 -24.57
C ARG A 75 -20.40 5.37 -24.36
N TYR A 76 -20.86 4.69 -23.32
CA TYR A 76 -20.34 3.41 -22.87
C TYR A 76 -21.46 2.38 -22.74
N SER A 77 -21.12 1.09 -22.85
CA SER A 77 -22.06 0.05 -22.43
C SER A 77 -22.35 0.16 -20.94
N LYS A 78 -23.47 -0.38 -20.47
CA LYS A 78 -23.81 -0.38 -19.03
C LYS A 78 -22.73 -1.06 -18.18
N ALA A 79 -22.11 -2.12 -18.71
CA ALA A 79 -21.03 -2.83 -18.04
C ALA A 79 -19.75 -1.97 -17.96
N ASP A 80 -19.34 -1.36 -19.07
CA ASP A 80 -18.15 -0.51 -19.13
C ASP A 80 -18.31 0.72 -18.24
N TYR A 81 -19.49 1.35 -18.26
CA TYR A 81 -19.75 2.51 -17.43
C TYR A 81 -19.60 2.20 -15.93
N LYS A 82 -20.08 1.04 -15.49
CA LYS A 82 -19.87 0.59 -14.10
C LYS A 82 -18.39 0.48 -13.76
N LEU A 83 -17.60 -0.14 -14.65
CA LEU A 83 -16.16 -0.33 -14.43
C LEU A 83 -15.38 1.01 -14.44
N ILE A 84 -15.83 1.98 -15.23
CA ILE A 84 -15.30 3.36 -15.21
C ILE A 84 -15.59 4.02 -13.86
N VAL A 85 -16.81 3.90 -13.33
CA VAL A 85 -17.17 4.42 -12.01
C VAL A 85 -16.30 3.78 -10.92
N ASP A 86 -16.15 2.45 -10.97
CA ASP A 86 -15.29 1.70 -10.05
C ASP A 86 -13.83 2.19 -10.13
N GLY A 87 -13.31 2.47 -11.33
CA GLY A 87 -11.95 3.02 -11.53
C GLY A 87 -11.76 4.45 -10.97
N ILE A 88 -12.80 5.28 -11.00
CA ILE A 88 -12.79 6.61 -10.36
C ILE A 88 -12.75 6.45 -8.83
N GLU A 89 -13.57 5.55 -8.28
CA GLU A 89 -13.58 5.22 -6.85
C GLU A 89 -12.24 4.65 -6.37
N ASP A 90 -11.61 3.76 -7.14
CA ASP A 90 -10.27 3.24 -6.85
C ASP A 90 -9.21 4.34 -6.87
N THR A 91 -9.35 5.30 -7.79
CA THR A 91 -8.48 6.48 -7.83
C THR A 91 -8.68 7.34 -6.58
N ALA A 92 -9.92 7.53 -6.12
CA ALA A 92 -10.21 8.23 -4.87
C ALA A 92 -9.63 7.49 -3.66
N ALA A 93 -9.80 6.17 -3.60
CA ALA A 93 -9.26 5.31 -2.54
C ALA A 93 -7.71 5.39 -2.47
N ARG A 94 -7.02 5.37 -3.61
CA ARG A 94 -5.56 5.57 -3.67
C ARG A 94 -5.15 6.95 -3.18
N ARG A 95 -5.84 8.01 -3.62
CA ARG A 95 -5.57 9.38 -3.15
C ARG A 95 -5.85 9.57 -1.67
N TYR A 96 -6.87 8.89 -1.15
CA TYR A 96 -7.18 8.85 0.27
C TYR A 96 -6.06 8.19 1.08
N ARG A 97 -5.57 7.02 0.64
CA ARG A 97 -4.41 6.35 1.26
C ARG A 97 -3.18 7.26 1.28
N GLN A 98 -2.90 7.95 0.17
CA GLN A 98 -1.79 8.91 0.11
C GLN A 98 -1.96 10.06 1.10
N ASN A 99 -3.13 10.71 1.12
CA ASN A 99 -3.42 11.80 2.06
C ASN A 99 -3.21 11.37 3.52
N LYS A 100 -3.65 10.17 3.86
CA LYS A 100 -3.39 9.59 5.19
C LYS A 100 -1.92 9.38 5.47
N ALA A 101 -1.16 8.89 4.50
CA ALA A 101 0.28 8.70 4.65
C ALA A 101 0.97 10.05 4.90
N ASP A 102 0.59 11.09 4.16
CA ASP A 102 1.13 12.45 4.29
C ASP A 102 0.84 13.03 5.69
N VAL A 103 -0.39 12.90 6.18
CA VAL A 103 -0.78 13.32 7.54
C VAL A 103 0.02 12.58 8.62
N ASN A 104 0.18 11.26 8.47
CA ASN A 104 0.96 10.47 9.43
C ASN A 104 2.46 10.78 9.39
N ALA A 105 3.01 11.06 8.22
CA ALA A 105 4.39 11.49 8.06
C ALA A 105 4.60 12.86 8.70
N TYR A 106 3.64 13.77 8.57
CA TYR A 106 3.67 15.08 9.21
C TYR A 106 3.61 14.98 10.75
N ILE A 107 2.72 14.15 11.32
CA ILE A 107 2.67 13.90 12.77
C ILE A 107 4.04 13.40 13.28
N ARG A 108 4.72 12.56 12.52
CA ARG A 108 6.05 12.04 12.87
C ARG A 108 7.12 13.13 12.83
N ASP A 109 7.12 13.98 11.81
CA ASP A 109 8.14 14.99 11.58
C ASP A 109 7.97 16.24 12.45
N LYS A 110 6.72 16.69 12.62
CA LYS A 110 6.38 17.96 13.30
C LYS A 110 5.69 17.78 14.65
N GLY A 111 5.36 16.54 15.03
CA GLY A 111 4.60 16.26 16.25
C GLY A 111 3.11 16.57 16.10
N THR A 112 2.44 16.77 17.24
CA THR A 112 0.98 16.88 17.34
C THR A 112 0.48 18.29 17.65
N SER A 113 1.38 19.21 17.97
CA SER A 113 1.05 20.57 18.45
C SER A 113 0.49 21.49 17.36
N VAL A 114 0.83 21.24 16.09
CA VAL A 114 0.40 22.06 14.95
C VAL A 114 -0.45 21.22 13.99
N PRO A 115 -1.67 21.66 13.66
CA PRO A 115 -2.52 20.94 12.70
C PRO A 115 -1.91 20.85 11.31
N TYR A 116 -2.05 19.68 10.68
CA TYR A 116 -1.73 19.53 9.25
C TYR A 116 -2.59 20.48 8.41
N ARG A 117 -1.96 21.14 7.43
CA ARG A 117 -2.59 22.19 6.62
C ARG A 117 -3.93 21.73 6.04
N GLY A 118 -4.97 22.52 6.28
CA GLY A 118 -6.31 22.31 5.72
C GLY A 118 -7.21 21.39 6.54
N LEU A 119 -6.75 20.87 7.68
CA LEU A 119 -7.60 20.18 8.65
C LEU A 119 -8.11 21.16 9.72
N THR A 120 -9.34 20.97 10.16
CA THR A 120 -9.86 21.63 11.37
C THR A 120 -9.26 20.97 12.62
N THR A 121 -9.33 21.66 13.76
CA THR A 121 -8.83 21.14 15.05
C THR A 121 -9.45 19.79 15.39
N ASP A 122 -10.78 19.65 15.29
CA ASP A 122 -11.48 18.40 15.60
C ASP A 122 -11.04 17.23 14.71
N VAL A 123 -10.78 17.49 13.42
CA VAL A 123 -10.32 16.47 12.48
C VAL A 123 -8.87 16.09 12.79
N TRP A 124 -8.05 17.07 13.15
CA TRP A 124 -6.65 16.86 13.54
C TRP A 124 -6.52 16.00 14.80
N GLU A 125 -7.32 16.28 15.83
CA GLU A 125 -7.35 15.49 17.07
C GLU A 125 -7.72 14.03 16.80
N LYS A 126 -8.74 13.78 15.97
CA LYS A 126 -9.10 12.42 15.54
C LYS A 126 -7.98 11.73 14.76
N CYS A 127 -7.21 12.47 13.96
CA CYS A 127 -6.03 11.92 13.29
C CYS A 127 -4.95 11.52 14.31
N ILE A 128 -4.67 12.36 15.31
CA ILE A 128 -3.70 12.05 16.37
C ILE A 128 -4.13 10.82 17.18
N GLU A 129 -5.39 10.76 17.60
CA GLU A 129 -5.96 9.63 18.33
C GLU A 129 -5.78 8.32 17.55
N ARG A 130 -6.15 8.36 16.26
CA ARG A 130 -5.98 7.22 15.34
C ARG A 130 -4.52 6.82 15.20
N SER A 131 -3.60 7.78 15.02
CA SER A 131 -2.16 7.53 14.91
C SER A 131 -1.54 7.02 16.23
N SER A 132 -2.19 7.25 17.36
CA SER A 132 -1.77 6.80 18.68
C SER A 132 -2.40 5.46 19.09
N SER A 133 -3.44 5.03 18.38
CA SER A 133 -4.21 3.82 18.67
C SER A 133 -3.34 2.54 18.63
N LYS A 134 -3.64 1.59 19.52
CA LYS A 134 -2.94 0.28 19.55
C LYS A 134 -3.03 -0.46 18.21
N LYS A 135 -4.17 -0.34 17.52
CA LYS A 135 -4.39 -0.93 16.18
C LYS A 135 -3.36 -0.40 15.18
N PHE A 136 -3.20 0.91 15.12
CA PHE A 136 -2.22 1.54 14.23
C PHE A 136 -0.77 1.27 14.66
N LYS A 137 -0.48 1.21 15.97
CA LYS A 137 0.83 0.79 16.49
C LYS A 137 1.15 -0.67 16.16
N ARG A 138 0.15 -1.55 16.09
CA ARG A 138 0.33 -2.95 15.68
C ARG A 138 0.69 -3.06 14.20
N ASP A 139 0.02 -2.27 13.36
CA ASP A 139 0.35 -2.17 11.92
C ASP A 139 1.72 -1.49 11.69
N ARG A 140 2.22 -0.78 12.71
CA ARG A 140 3.57 -0.18 12.78
C ARG A 140 4.58 -1.00 13.59
N ARG A 141 4.29 -2.23 14.01
CA ARG A 141 5.36 -3.09 14.52
C ARG A 141 6.43 -3.08 13.44
N GLU A 142 7.67 -2.76 13.81
CA GLU A 142 8.81 -3.01 12.95
C GLU A 142 8.57 -4.39 12.37
N TRP A 143 8.48 -4.45 11.04
CA TRP A 143 8.34 -5.73 10.38
C TRP A 143 9.43 -6.59 10.98
N PRO A 144 9.08 -7.78 11.54
CA PRO A 144 10.09 -8.67 12.07
C PRO A 144 11.20 -8.75 11.03
N SER A 145 12.46 -8.66 11.47
CA SER A 145 13.58 -8.75 10.54
C SER A 145 13.34 -9.94 9.60
N VAL A 146 13.87 -9.91 8.38
CA VAL A 146 13.63 -11.02 7.43
C VAL A 146 13.96 -12.40 8.04
N ILE A 147 14.92 -12.44 8.98
CA ILE A 147 15.27 -13.60 9.80
C ILE A 147 14.15 -13.99 10.79
N GLU A 148 13.57 -13.04 11.52
CA GLU A 148 12.41 -13.29 12.39
C GLU A 148 11.16 -13.68 11.59
N THR A 149 10.98 -13.11 10.39
CA THR A 149 9.91 -13.50 9.47
C THR A 149 10.08 -14.95 9.01
N PHE A 150 11.32 -15.38 8.72
CA PHE A 150 11.62 -16.78 8.44
C PHE A 150 11.20 -17.69 9.60
N LYS A 151 11.54 -17.33 10.85
CA LYS A 151 11.12 -18.07 12.05
C LYS A 151 9.61 -18.18 12.19
N VAL A 152 8.89 -17.06 12.09
CA VAL A 152 7.42 -17.05 12.21
C VAL A 152 6.75 -17.96 11.17
N ASN A 153 7.28 -17.99 9.95
CA ASN A 153 6.71 -18.81 8.87
C ASN A 153 7.05 -20.30 8.98
N HIS A 154 8.16 -20.64 9.67
CA HIS A 154 8.64 -22.00 9.84
C HIS A 154 8.46 -22.53 11.26
N GLN A 155 7.70 -21.82 12.12
CA GLN A 155 7.26 -22.32 13.42
C GLN A 155 5.74 -22.47 13.47
N ARG A 156 5.26 -23.59 14.02
CA ARG A 156 3.84 -23.84 14.31
C ARG A 156 3.73 -24.27 15.76
N ASN A 157 2.88 -23.59 16.54
CA ASN A 157 2.69 -23.83 17.98
C ASN A 157 4.00 -23.83 18.80
N GLY A 158 5.02 -23.06 18.36
CA GLY A 158 6.33 -22.98 19.01
C GLY A 158 7.36 -24.00 18.54
N GLU A 159 6.98 -24.94 17.67
CA GLU A 159 7.87 -25.97 17.12
C GLU A 159 8.24 -25.67 15.67
N TRP A 160 9.46 -26.04 15.25
CA TRP A 160 9.89 -25.89 13.86
C TRP A 160 9.18 -26.87 12.95
N VAL A 161 8.78 -26.43 11.75
CA VAL A 161 8.10 -27.28 10.75
C VAL A 161 8.97 -28.45 10.29
N ASN A 162 10.30 -28.32 10.37
CA ASN A 162 11.27 -29.40 10.18
C ASN A 162 12.65 -29.00 10.75
N GLU A 163 13.52 -29.99 10.91
CA GLU A 163 14.89 -29.84 11.42
C GLU A 163 15.74 -28.90 10.54
N ARG A 164 15.55 -28.93 9.22
CA ARG A 164 16.29 -28.08 8.29
C ARG A 164 16.01 -26.60 8.53
N ALA A 165 14.75 -26.22 8.73
CA ALA A 165 14.38 -24.84 9.02
C ALA A 165 14.96 -24.36 10.36
N ALA A 166 15.03 -25.24 11.37
CA ALA A 166 15.69 -24.93 12.64
C ALA A 166 17.19 -24.64 12.45
N GLN A 167 17.87 -25.48 11.65
CA GLN A 167 19.30 -25.32 11.34
C GLN A 167 19.56 -24.06 10.49
N ASP A 168 18.74 -23.79 9.48
CA ASP A 168 18.88 -22.62 8.62
C ASP A 168 18.65 -21.33 9.42
N TYR A 169 17.65 -21.28 10.29
CA TYR A 169 17.46 -20.14 11.19
C TYR A 169 18.66 -19.94 12.13
N LYS A 170 19.19 -21.03 12.71
CA LYS A 170 20.37 -20.96 13.58
C LYS A 170 21.56 -20.34 12.85
N LYS A 171 21.83 -20.78 11.61
CA LYS A 171 22.88 -20.19 10.76
C LYS A 171 22.63 -18.72 10.45
N MET A 172 21.39 -18.31 10.20
CA MET A 172 21.06 -16.89 9.98
C MET A 172 21.35 -16.03 11.22
N VAL A 173 21.07 -16.55 12.42
CA VAL A 173 21.38 -15.84 13.67
C VAL A 173 22.89 -15.73 13.86
N GLU A 174 23.62 -16.84 13.69
CA GLU A 174 25.09 -16.88 13.79
C GLU A 174 25.75 -15.91 12.80
N GLU A 175 25.35 -15.94 11.53
CA GLU A 175 25.87 -15.04 10.49
C GLU A 175 25.55 -13.57 10.77
N ARG A 176 24.36 -13.28 11.30
CA ARG A 176 24.00 -11.91 11.70
C ARG A 176 24.88 -11.41 12.84
N GLU A 177 25.19 -12.27 13.81
CA GLU A 177 26.08 -11.94 14.92
C GLU A 177 27.51 -11.69 14.41
N GLU A 178 28.03 -12.55 13.53
CA GLU A 178 29.34 -12.36 12.89
C GLU A 178 29.43 -11.03 12.12
N GLN A 179 28.42 -10.73 11.30
CA GLN A 179 28.37 -9.45 10.57
C GLN A 179 28.24 -8.25 11.51
N THR A 180 27.52 -8.39 12.63
CA THR A 180 27.41 -7.32 13.63
C THR A 180 28.76 -7.05 14.28
N GLN A 181 29.52 -8.09 14.60
CA GLN A 181 30.87 -7.98 15.18
C GLN A 181 31.87 -7.37 14.19
N GLN A 182 31.78 -7.70 12.90
CA GLN A 182 32.60 -7.11 11.83
C GLN A 182 32.18 -5.66 11.49
N ALA A 183 30.90 -5.32 11.63
CA ALA A 183 30.40 -3.96 11.46
C ALA A 183 30.80 -3.03 12.62
N SER A 184 31.17 -3.55 13.80
CA SER A 184 31.74 -2.70 14.86
C SER A 184 33.07 -2.04 14.46
N SER A 185 33.76 -2.54 13.44
CA SER A 185 35.04 -2.01 12.93
C SER A 185 34.94 -1.31 11.57
N SER A 186 33.79 -1.37 10.89
CA SER A 186 33.52 -0.72 9.61
C SER A 186 32.10 -0.17 9.61
N SER A 187 31.86 1.07 9.18
CA SER A 187 30.55 1.75 9.29
C SER A 187 29.42 1.17 8.40
N VAL A 188 29.46 -0.12 8.07
CA VAL A 188 28.52 -0.84 7.21
C VAL A 188 27.45 -1.48 8.08
N ALA A 189 26.19 -1.11 7.86
CA ALA A 189 25.06 -1.70 8.58
C ALA A 189 24.80 -3.15 8.14
N VAL A 190 24.46 -4.03 9.09
CA VAL A 190 24.11 -5.43 8.82
C VAL A 190 22.81 -5.53 8.03
N ASN A 191 22.87 -6.12 6.83
CA ASN A 191 21.71 -6.32 5.99
C ASN A 191 21.16 -7.74 6.16
N GLY A 192 20.02 -7.89 6.84
CA GLY A 192 19.40 -9.19 7.08
C GLY A 192 19.04 -9.94 5.78
N HIS A 193 18.84 -9.24 4.66
CA HIS A 193 18.57 -9.89 3.37
C HIS A 193 19.79 -10.67 2.87
N ASP A 194 20.98 -10.10 3.01
CA ASP A 194 22.23 -10.71 2.57
C ASP A 194 22.56 -11.93 3.43
N VAL A 195 22.25 -11.86 4.74
CA VAL A 195 22.32 -13.01 5.65
C VAL A 195 21.43 -14.16 5.16
N VAL A 196 20.16 -13.87 4.85
CA VAL A 196 19.21 -14.90 4.38
C VAL A 196 19.65 -15.48 3.04
N LEU A 197 20.10 -14.66 2.09
CA LEU A 197 20.62 -15.11 0.81
C LEU A 197 21.90 -15.96 0.96
N LYS A 198 22.79 -15.60 1.89
CA LYS A 198 24.01 -16.37 2.15
C LYS A 198 23.70 -17.75 2.72
N VAL A 199 22.71 -17.85 3.61
CA VAL A 199 22.34 -19.12 4.26
C VAL A 199 21.50 -20.01 3.34
N LEU A 200 20.49 -19.45 2.65
CA LEU A 200 19.57 -20.22 1.81
C LEU A 200 20.05 -20.36 0.35
N GLY A 201 21.02 -19.55 -0.07
CA GLY A 201 21.52 -19.45 -1.44
C GLY A 201 20.71 -18.49 -2.34
N GLU A 202 21.32 -18.06 -3.45
CA GLU A 202 20.61 -17.33 -4.51
C GLU A 202 19.70 -18.28 -5.31
N ARG A 203 18.47 -17.85 -5.59
CA ARG A 203 17.53 -18.62 -6.41
C ARG A 203 17.98 -18.61 -7.88
N ARG A 204 18.03 -19.78 -8.52
CA ARG A 204 17.95 -19.90 -10.00
C ARG A 204 16.49 -19.77 -10.43
N GLY A 205 16.02 -18.54 -10.60
CA GLY A 205 14.69 -18.20 -11.11
C GLY A 205 14.75 -16.86 -11.83
N PRO A 206 13.75 -16.51 -12.67
CA PRO A 206 13.77 -15.26 -13.42
C PRO A 206 13.93 -14.08 -12.45
N SER A 207 14.98 -13.30 -12.70
CA SER A 207 15.42 -12.16 -11.88
C SER A 207 14.25 -11.31 -11.38
N ALA A 208 14.24 -11.01 -10.08
CA ALA A 208 13.31 -10.09 -9.42
C ALA A 208 13.29 -8.67 -10.03
N HIS A 209 14.21 -8.36 -10.95
CA HIS A 209 14.21 -7.12 -11.72
C HIS A 209 13.04 -7.03 -12.72
N SER A 210 12.31 -8.13 -13.01
CA SER A 210 11.12 -8.07 -13.86
C SER A 210 9.82 -7.68 -13.13
N TRP A 211 9.86 -7.46 -11.81
CA TRP A 211 8.68 -7.17 -10.99
C TRP A 211 8.68 -5.79 -10.32
N THR A 212 9.56 -4.87 -10.74
CA THR A 212 9.53 -3.45 -10.32
C THR A 212 8.48 -2.65 -11.11
N GLY A 213 7.27 -3.19 -11.20
CA GLY A 213 6.08 -2.49 -11.68
C GLY A 213 5.39 -1.75 -10.53
N SER A 214 5.83 -0.51 -10.28
CA SER A 214 5.03 0.61 -9.75
C SER A 214 4.07 0.41 -8.56
N GLU A 215 4.34 -0.45 -7.58
CA GLU A 215 3.68 -0.35 -6.26
C GLU A 215 4.68 -0.72 -5.16
N GLY A 216 4.77 0.12 -4.12
CA GLY A 216 5.62 -0.09 -2.94
C GLY A 216 5.10 -1.20 -2.01
N HIS A 217 4.72 -2.33 -2.59
CA HIS A 217 4.38 -3.56 -1.90
C HIS A 217 5.47 -4.59 -2.22
N PHE A 218 6.33 -4.88 -1.24
CA PHE A 218 7.33 -5.92 -1.37
C PHE A 218 6.66 -7.30 -1.58
N PRO A 219 7.10 -8.11 -2.56
CA PRO A 219 6.56 -9.44 -2.86
C PRO A 219 7.07 -10.52 -1.88
N LEU A 220 7.20 -10.19 -0.60
CA LEU A 220 7.83 -11.05 0.42
C LEU A 220 7.01 -12.29 0.79
N LEU A 221 5.68 -12.26 0.58
CA LEU A 221 4.79 -13.38 0.89
C LEU A 221 4.88 -14.55 -0.10
N LEU A 222 5.25 -14.31 -1.36
CA LEU A 222 5.41 -15.39 -2.35
C LEU A 222 6.78 -16.10 -2.24
N VAL A 223 7.82 -15.38 -1.82
CA VAL A 223 9.20 -15.90 -1.81
C VAL A 223 9.40 -17.03 -0.79
N ILE A 224 8.64 -17.01 0.32
CA ILE A 224 8.78 -18.03 1.38
C ILE A 224 7.94 -19.28 1.09
N TYR A 225 6.83 -19.15 0.35
CA TYR A 225 5.90 -20.27 0.09
C TYR A 225 6.47 -21.33 -0.86
N GLU A 226 7.39 -20.97 -1.75
CA GLU A 226 7.94 -21.90 -2.76
C GLU A 226 9.20 -22.67 -2.29
N ILE A 227 9.91 -22.19 -1.27
CA ILE A 227 11.18 -22.82 -0.81
C ILE A 227 10.92 -24.13 -0.05
N THR A 228 9.75 -24.28 0.60
CA THR A 228 9.43 -25.47 1.42
C THR A 228 8.66 -26.56 0.68
N GLY A 229 8.32 -26.36 -0.60
CA GLY A 229 7.47 -27.25 -1.38
C GLY A 229 6.01 -27.33 -0.88
N PRO A 230 5.07 -27.79 -1.71
CA PRO A 230 3.70 -28.01 -1.28
C PRO A 230 3.66 -29.21 -0.32
N THR A 231 3.31 -28.98 0.95
CA THR A 231 2.83 -30.08 1.80
C THR A 231 1.56 -30.61 1.15
N GLN A 232 1.57 -31.87 0.72
CA GLN A 232 0.40 -32.53 0.15
C GLN A 232 -0.78 -32.37 1.11
N TYR A 233 -1.80 -31.63 0.68
CA TYR A 233 -3.12 -31.68 1.28
C TYR A 233 -3.68 -33.08 1.01
N GLN A 234 -3.49 -34.01 1.94
CA GLN A 234 -4.43 -35.13 2.04
C GLN A 234 -5.71 -34.58 2.66
N SER A 235 -6.74 -34.49 1.83
CA SER A 235 -8.13 -34.34 2.25
C SER A 235 -8.45 -35.47 3.23
N ILE A 236 -8.68 -35.14 4.49
CA ILE A 236 -9.31 -36.03 5.45
C ILE A 236 -10.65 -35.37 5.78
N TYR A 237 -11.67 -35.89 5.08
CA TYR A 237 -13.14 -35.75 5.23
C TYR A 237 -13.74 -34.37 5.54
#